data_AF-A0A5Q0RTB4-F1
#
_entry.id   AF-A0A5Q0RTB4-F1
#
_cell.length_a   1.000
_cell.length_b   1.000
_cell.length_c   1.000
_cell.angle_alpha   90.00
_cell.angle_beta   90.00
_cell.angle_gamma   90.00
#
_symmetry.space_group_name_H-M   'P 1'
#
loop_
_entity.id
_entity.type
_entity.pdbx_description
1 polymer ?
#
loop_
_entity_poly.entity_id
_entity_poly.type
_entity_poly.pdbx_seq_one_letter_code
_entity_poly.pdbx_strand_id
1 'polypeptide(L)'
;MNTTQIIGEAPGIQYQKKTDKTETKTNQSLTDTIIIGRFMRGRFDAPMTIHKGNIRGELGYEPNNPDYRCVQDALDRGVPSVQVLRVPPNIG
;
A
#
# COMPACT_ATOMS: atom_id res chain seq x y z
N MET A 1 -19.11 -52.60 12.91
CA MET A 1 -17.78 -52.06 13.26
C MET A 1 -16.85 -52.40 12.11
N ASN A 2 -16.38 -51.39 11.37
CA ASN A 2 -15.05 -51.35 10.76
C ASN A 2 -14.76 -49.92 10.29
N THR A 3 -14.13 -49.19 11.21
CA THR A 3 -13.44 -47.91 11.06
C THR A 3 -12.37 -48.00 9.97
N THR A 4 -12.47 -47.15 8.95
CA THR A 4 -11.35 -46.87 8.05
C THR A 4 -10.48 -45.79 8.68
N GLN A 5 -9.31 -46.20 9.15
CA GLN A 5 -8.23 -45.29 9.55
C GLN A 5 -7.65 -44.65 8.30
N ILE A 6 -7.74 -43.32 8.19
CA ILE A 6 -6.99 -42.56 7.18
C ILE A 6 -5.99 -41.66 7.92
N ILE A 7 -4.85 -42.29 8.18
CA ILE A 7 -3.47 -41.79 8.14
C ILE A 7 -3.31 -40.27 7.98
N GLY A 8 -2.77 -39.65 9.04
CA GLY A 8 -1.62 -38.73 8.95
C GLY A 8 -1.76 -37.49 8.08
N GLU A 9 -2.21 -36.40 8.72
CA GLU A 9 -1.66 -35.04 8.64
C GLU A 9 -0.56 -34.82 7.56
N ALA A 10 -0.97 -34.66 6.30
CA ALA A 10 -0.13 -34.08 5.26
C ALA A 10 -0.30 -32.56 5.29
N PRO A 11 0.78 -31.75 5.33
CA PRO A 11 0.67 -30.29 5.37
C PRO A 11 -0.08 -29.82 4.11
N GLY A 12 -1.22 -29.16 4.34
CA GLY A 12 -2.14 -28.75 3.30
C GLY A 12 -1.45 -27.90 2.23
N ILE A 13 -1.41 -28.42 1.01
CA ILE A 13 -1.04 -27.63 -0.17
C ILE A 13 -2.21 -26.67 -0.40
N GLN A 14 -2.08 -25.42 0.08
CA GLN A 14 -3.04 -24.36 -0.23
C GLN A 14 -2.83 -23.91 -1.67
N TYR A 15 -3.71 -24.41 -2.56
CA TYR A 15 -3.80 -23.94 -3.93
C TYR A 15 -4.45 -22.55 -3.95
N GLN A 16 -3.65 -21.49 -4.06
CA GLN A 16 -4.17 -20.14 -4.26
C GLN A 16 -4.30 -19.88 -5.76
N LYS A 17 -5.53 -19.98 -6.28
CA LYS A 17 -5.86 -19.66 -7.67
C LYS A 17 -5.43 -18.21 -7.94
N LYS A 18 -4.41 -18.00 -8.79
CA LYS A 18 -4.04 -16.65 -9.27
C LYS A 18 -5.27 -16.08 -9.97
N THR A 19 -5.93 -15.14 -9.30
CA THR A 19 -6.99 -14.33 -9.93
C THR A 19 -6.27 -13.36 -10.86
N ASP A 20 -6.62 -13.42 -12.14
CA ASP A 20 -6.14 -12.48 -13.15
C ASP A 20 -6.62 -11.08 -12.76
N LYS A 21 -5.68 -10.15 -12.59
CA LYS A 21 -5.94 -8.75 -12.19
C LYS A 21 -5.80 -7.80 -13.37
N THR A 22 -6.14 -8.25 -14.57
CA THR A 22 -6.22 -7.36 -15.74
C THR A 22 -7.59 -6.68 -15.76
N GLU A 23 -7.85 -5.83 -14.75
CA GLU A 23 -8.96 -4.88 -14.84
C GLU A 23 -8.48 -3.58 -15.51
N THR A 24 -9.29 -3.17 -16.47
CA THR A 24 -9.18 -2.02 -17.36
C THR A 24 -8.63 -0.78 -16.66
N LYS A 25 -7.49 -0.26 -17.14
CA LYS A 25 -6.97 1.07 -16.76
C LYS A 25 -7.98 2.14 -17.15
N THR A 26 -8.85 2.53 -16.23
CA THR A 26 -9.70 3.70 -16.36
C THR A 26 -8.82 4.95 -16.27
N ASN A 27 -8.44 5.44 -17.44
CA ASN A 27 -7.93 6.79 -17.74
C ASN A 27 -6.91 7.37 -16.75
N GLN A 28 -5.63 7.08 -17.02
CA GLN A 28 -4.49 7.88 -16.58
C GLN A 28 -4.66 9.31 -17.09
N SER A 29 -4.99 10.27 -16.21
CA SER A 29 -4.69 11.68 -16.45
C SER A 29 -4.55 12.53 -15.18
N LEU A 30 -4.77 11.98 -13.98
CA LEU A 30 -4.55 12.68 -12.71
C LEU A 30 -3.98 11.78 -11.59
N THR A 31 -3.52 10.58 -11.94
CA THR A 31 -2.97 9.57 -11.02
C THR A 31 -1.45 9.49 -11.03
N ASP A 32 -0.79 10.22 -11.94
CA ASP A 32 0.68 10.31 -12.04
C ASP A 32 1.24 11.49 -11.23
N THR A 33 0.45 12.07 -10.31
CA THR A 33 0.94 13.13 -9.41
C THR A 33 1.71 12.50 -8.25
N ILE A 34 2.99 12.86 -8.13
CA ILE A 34 3.85 12.46 -7.03
C ILE A 34 3.77 13.53 -5.95
N ILE A 35 3.37 13.13 -4.73
CA ILE A 35 3.46 13.95 -3.53
C ILE A 35 4.86 13.77 -2.95
N ILE A 36 5.63 14.86 -2.95
CA ILE A 36 6.98 14.89 -2.39
C ILE A 36 6.90 15.54 -1.02
N GLY A 37 7.38 14.85 0.02
CA GLY A 37 7.25 15.33 1.38
C GLY A 37 8.17 14.65 2.37
N ARG A 38 8.21 15.19 3.59
CA ARG A 38 8.92 14.62 4.72
C ARG A 38 7.97 13.68 5.44
N PHE A 39 8.33 12.42 5.50
CA PHE A 39 7.56 11.39 6.20
C PHE A 39 8.46 10.68 7.20
N MET A 40 7.88 10.07 8.24
CA MET A 40 8.65 9.29 9.22
C MET A 40 9.29 8.06 8.59
N ARG A 41 8.57 7.41 7.68
CA ARG A 41 8.98 6.24 6.91
C ARG A 41 8.68 6.44 5.43
N GLY A 42 9.20 5.53 4.61
CA GLY A 42 9.03 5.57 3.17
C GLY A 42 10.35 5.46 2.42
N ARG A 43 10.22 5.30 1.12
CA ARG A 43 11.34 5.17 0.18
C ARG A 43 11.87 6.54 -0.23
N PHE A 44 13.19 6.64 -0.27
CA PHE A 44 13.91 7.82 -0.78
C PHE A 44 14.35 7.65 -2.22
N ASP A 45 14.47 6.39 -2.68
CA ASP A 45 15.05 6.01 -3.96
C ASP A 45 14.01 6.03 -5.08
N ALA A 46 12.74 5.71 -4.77
CA ALA A 46 11.66 5.74 -5.74
C ALA A 46 10.32 6.10 -5.08
N PRO A 47 9.37 6.65 -5.86
CA PRO A 47 8.00 6.84 -5.39
C PRO A 47 7.34 5.53 -4.97
N MET A 48 6.47 5.60 -3.97
CA MET A 48 5.68 4.48 -3.48
C MET A 48 4.18 4.77 -3.59
N THR A 49 3.42 3.74 -3.93
CA THR A 49 1.96 3.81 -4.00
C THR A 49 1.35 3.72 -2.61
N ILE A 50 0.67 4.78 -2.18
CA ILE A 50 -0.02 4.87 -0.89
C ILE A 50 -1.53 4.87 -1.10
N HIS A 51 -2.24 4.10 -0.28
CA HIS A 51 -3.69 3.99 -0.20
C HIS A 51 -4.14 3.97 1.27
N LYS A 52 -5.44 4.10 1.55
CA LYS A 52 -5.95 4.22 2.94
C LYS A 52 -5.53 3.11 3.89
N GLY A 53 -5.34 1.90 3.36
CA GLY A 53 -4.94 0.72 4.14
C GLY A 53 -3.46 0.67 4.52
N ASN A 54 -2.56 1.27 3.71
CA ASN A 54 -1.10 1.16 3.94
C ASN A 54 -0.45 2.44 4.46
N ILE A 55 -1.14 3.59 4.41
CA ILE A 55 -0.58 4.91 4.77
C ILE A 55 0.17 4.90 6.13
N ARG A 56 -0.40 4.27 7.16
CA ARG A 56 0.20 4.20 8.51
C ARG A 56 1.43 3.29 8.55
N GLY A 57 1.47 2.24 7.74
CA GLY A 57 2.57 1.28 7.69
C GLY A 57 3.76 1.81 6.88
N GLU A 58 3.46 2.39 5.71
CA GLU A 58 4.47 2.86 4.75
C GLU A 58 5.06 4.23 5.11
N LEU A 59 4.22 5.21 5.49
CA LEU A 59 4.68 6.57 5.80
C LEU A 59 4.93 6.81 7.29
N GLY A 60 4.39 5.95 8.16
CA GLY A 60 4.33 6.16 9.61
C GLY A 60 3.18 7.09 9.98
N TYR A 61 2.56 6.87 11.15
CA TYR A 61 1.42 7.66 11.60
C TYR A 61 1.88 9.00 12.21
N GLU A 62 1.67 10.09 11.50
CA GLU A 62 2.11 11.43 11.94
C GLU A 62 1.02 12.49 11.68
N PRO A 63 -0.01 12.59 12.55
CA PRO A 63 -1.16 13.47 12.31
C PRO A 63 -0.84 14.97 12.35
N ASN A 64 0.28 15.35 12.97
CA ASN A 64 0.70 16.76 13.07
C ASN A 64 1.53 17.24 11.88
N ASN A 65 1.99 16.33 11.01
CA ASN A 65 2.82 16.68 9.87
C ASN A 65 1.94 17.12 8.68
N PRO A 66 2.18 18.32 8.10
CA PRO A 66 1.42 18.81 6.95
C PRO A 66 1.51 17.89 5.73
N ASP A 67 2.67 17.27 5.49
CA ASP A 67 2.88 16.38 4.33
C ASP A 67 2.06 15.09 4.49
N TYR A 68 2.03 14.54 5.70
CA TYR A 68 1.18 13.39 6.03
C TYR A 68 -0.31 13.72 5.87
N ARG A 69 -0.75 14.88 6.36
CA ARG A 69 -2.13 15.34 6.21
C ARG A 69 -2.52 15.55 4.76
N CYS A 70 -1.61 16.03 3.91
CA CYS A 70 -1.86 16.19 2.47
C CYS A 70 -2.18 14.85 1.80
N VAL A 71 -1.37 13.82 2.08
CA VAL A 71 -1.61 12.45 1.60
C VAL A 71 -2.94 11.92 2.13
N GLN A 72 -3.22 12.11 3.42
CA GLN A 72 -4.47 11.65 4.02
C GLN A 72 -5.70 12.35 3.41
N ASP A 73 -5.67 13.66 3.23
CA ASP A 73 -6.74 14.47 2.63
C ASP A 73 -6.98 14.07 1.17
N ALA A 74 -5.92 13.77 0.40
CA ALA A 74 -6.06 13.25 -0.96
C ALA A 74 -6.82 11.91 -0.98
N LEU A 75 -6.45 10.98 -0.09
CA LEU A 75 -7.15 9.71 0.02
C LEU A 75 -8.60 9.90 0.53
N ASP A 76 -8.82 10.83 1.44
CA ASP A 76 -10.15 11.12 2.00
C ASP A 76 -11.10 11.77 0.99
N ARG A 77 -10.57 12.53 0.02
CA ARG A 77 -11.32 13.00 -1.15
C ARG A 77 -11.71 11.92 -2.17
N GLY A 78 -11.36 10.66 -1.90
CA GLY A 78 -11.73 9.52 -2.74
C GLY A 78 -10.70 9.16 -3.81
N VAL A 79 -9.47 9.69 -3.72
CA VAL A 79 -8.37 9.22 -4.58
C VAL A 79 -8.01 7.79 -4.16
N PRO A 80 -8.02 6.81 -5.09
CA PRO A 80 -7.80 5.40 -4.75
C PRO A 80 -6.38 5.13 -4.26
N SER A 81 -5.39 5.79 -4.85
CA SER A 81 -3.99 5.76 -4.44
C SER A 81 -3.22 6.97 -4.94
N VAL A 82 -2.15 7.31 -4.23
CA VAL A 82 -1.23 8.41 -4.57
C VAL A 82 0.21 7.92 -4.58
N GLN A 83 1.03 8.50 -5.45
CA GLN A 83 2.48 8.25 -5.42
C GLN A 83 3.12 9.19 -4.41
N VAL A 84 3.96 8.66 -3.53
CA VAL A 84 4.65 9.44 -2.49
C VAL A 84 6.14 9.20 -2.57
N LEU A 85 6.94 10.27 -2.57
CA LEU A 85 8.39 10.21 -2.48
C LEU A 85 8.85 10.93 -1.21
N ARG A 86 9.63 10.23 -0.39
CA ARG A 86 10.18 10.81 0.83
C ARG A 86 11.42 11.62 0.51
N VAL A 87 11.49 12.85 1.03
CA VAL A 87 12.71 13.66 1.01
C VAL A 87 13.41 13.65 2.36
N PRO A 88 14.75 13.75 2.38
CA PRO A 88 15.49 13.93 3.63
C PRO A 88 15.07 15.24 4.31
N PRO A 89 15.15 15.33 5.65
CA PRO A 89 15.03 16.60 6.34
C PRO A 89 16.10 17.56 5.80
N ASN A 90 15.77 18.86 5.63
CA ASN A 90 16.77 19.84 5.21
C ASN A 90 17.92 19.80 6.22
N ILE A 91 19.08 19.37 5.76
CA ILE A 91 20.33 19.53 6.48
C ILE A 91 20.82 20.91 6.03
N GLY A 92 20.67 21.89 6.91
CA GLY A 92 21.23 23.23 6.73
C GLY A 92 22.75 23.23 6.75
#